data_AF-A0A9X3S7J2-F1
#
_entry.id   AF-A0A9X3S7J2-F1
#
_cell.length_a   1.000
_cell.length_b   1.000
_cell.length_c   1.000
_cell.angle_alpha   90.00
_cell.angle_beta   90.00
_cell.angle_gamma   90.00
#
_symmetry.space_group_name_H-M   'P 1'
#
loop_
_entity.id
_entity.type
_entity.pdbx_description
1 polymer ?
#
loop_
_entity_poly.entity_id
_entity_poly.type
_entity_poly.pdbx_seq_one_letter_code
_entity_poly.pdbx_strand_id
1 'polypeptide(L)'
;MSKWQSEHGVRTSLRELRDSQDADQTLQNLLRALTLNLELRARYRVFEFEAAQDGHEETARLFRELRESAGDQIAGLMSGLRERLGQDMTSTEGIA
;
A
#
# COMPACT_ATOMS: atom_id res chain seq x y z
N MET A 1 10.07 -9.01 19.39
CA MET A 1 10.71 -8.37 18.22
C MET A 1 10.26 -9.09 16.94
N SER A 2 9.17 -8.67 16.30
CA SER A 2 8.80 -9.15 14.96
C SER A 2 7.74 -8.24 14.33
N LYS A 3 8.17 -7.07 13.83
CA LYS A 3 7.30 -6.15 13.07
C LYS A 3 7.88 -5.72 11.73
N TRP A 4 9.12 -6.11 11.42
CA TRP A 4 9.86 -5.66 10.24
C TRP A 4 9.87 -6.66 9.08
N GLN A 5 9.51 -7.93 9.31
CA GLN A 5 9.44 -8.95 8.25
C GLN A 5 8.16 -8.88 7.41
N SER A 6 7.06 -8.35 7.95
CA SER A 6 5.77 -8.30 7.26
C SER A 6 5.74 -7.29 6.11
N GLU A 7 6.39 -6.13 6.25
CA GLU A 7 6.36 -5.10 5.18
C GLU A 7 7.20 -5.50 3.96
N HIS A 8 8.29 -6.25 4.12
CA HIS A 8 9.12 -6.70 3.00
C HIS A 8 8.53 -7.90 2.26
N GLY A 9 7.93 -8.87 2.98
CA GLY A 9 7.24 -9.99 2.35
C GLY A 9 6.04 -9.56 1.50
N VAL A 10 5.29 -8.54 1.96
CA VAL A 10 4.16 -7.98 1.22
C VAL A 10 4.61 -7.29 -0.07
N ARG A 11 5.74 -6.56 -0.08
CA ARG A 11 6.21 -5.88 -1.29
C ARG A 11 6.64 -6.86 -2.39
N THR A 12 7.28 -7.97 -2.03
CA THR A 12 7.62 -9.03 -2.99
C THR A 12 6.37 -9.67 -3.57
N SER A 13 5.39 -10.01 -2.72
CA SER A 13 4.12 -10.60 -3.15
C SER A 13 3.27 -9.65 -4.04
N LEU A 14 3.27 -8.35 -3.75
CA LEU A 14 2.55 -7.37 -4.57
C LEU A 14 3.17 -7.18 -5.95
N ARG A 15 4.50 -7.25 -6.04
CA ARG A 15 5.22 -7.18 -7.32
C ARG A 15 4.91 -8.39 -8.18
N GLU A 16 4.96 -9.59 -7.60
CA GLU A 16 4.59 -10.83 -8.27
C GLU A 16 3.13 -10.83 -8.74
N LEU A 17 2.21 -10.37 -7.90
CA LEU A 17 0.79 -10.28 -8.24
C LEU A 17 0.51 -9.26 -9.35
N ARG A 18 1.30 -8.19 -9.42
CA ARG A 18 1.22 -7.20 -10.51
C ARG A 18 1.83 -7.72 -11.80
N ASP A 19 2.87 -8.53 -11.72
CA ASP A 19 3.57 -9.03 -12.90
C ASP A 19 2.90 -10.30 -13.48
N SER A 20 1.79 -10.78 -12.89
CA SER A 20 0.98 -11.88 -13.43
C SER A 20 0.19 -11.44 -14.67
N GLN A 21 0.20 -12.29 -15.71
CA GLN A 21 -0.47 -12.02 -17.00
C GLN A 21 -2.01 -12.07 -16.90
N ASP A 22 -2.56 -12.66 -15.85
CA ASP A 22 -4.01 -12.87 -15.69
C ASP A 22 -4.72 -11.74 -14.93
N ALA A 23 -3.98 -10.77 -14.41
CA ALA A 23 -4.58 -9.66 -13.68
C ALA A 23 -5.18 -8.61 -14.64
N ASP A 24 -6.50 -8.42 -14.55
CA ASP A 24 -7.18 -7.39 -15.33
C ASP A 24 -6.70 -5.96 -15.00
N GLN A 25 -7.01 -5.02 -15.89
CA GLN A 25 -6.55 -3.63 -15.80
C GLN A 25 -6.94 -2.95 -14.47
N THR A 26 -8.08 -3.31 -13.88
CA THR A 26 -8.54 -2.69 -12.64
C THR A 26 -7.80 -3.26 -11.43
N LEU A 27 -7.49 -4.56 -11.40
CA LEU A 27 -6.61 -5.16 -10.40
C LEU A 27 -5.20 -4.56 -10.50
N GLN A 28 -4.68 -4.41 -11.71
CA GLN A 28 -3.41 -3.74 -11.96
C GLN A 28 -3.37 -2.29 -11.48
N ASN A 29 -4.48 -1.55 -11.61
CA ASN A 29 -4.59 -0.19 -11.10
C ASN A 29 -4.60 -0.15 -9.57
N LEU A 30 -5.32 -1.08 -8.92
CA LEU A 30 -5.33 -1.20 -7.45
C LEU A 30 -3.93 -1.50 -6.90
N LEU A 31 -3.21 -2.45 -7.49
CA LEU A 31 -1.85 -2.80 -7.07
C LEU A 31 -0.88 -1.65 -7.25
N ARG A 32 -1.00 -0.90 -8.36
CA ARG A 32 -0.21 0.32 -8.59
C ARG A 32 -0.50 1.40 -7.55
N ALA A 33 -1.77 1.66 -7.26
CA ALA A 33 -2.19 2.64 -6.25
C ALA A 33 -1.68 2.27 -4.85
N LEU A 34 -1.76 0.98 -4.48
CA LEU A 34 -1.26 0.47 -3.20
C LEU A 34 0.26 0.61 -3.09
N THR A 35 0.99 0.25 -4.15
CA THR A 35 2.45 0.38 -4.19
C THR A 35 2.89 1.83 -4.01
N LEU A 36 2.26 2.75 -4.74
CA LEU A 36 2.56 4.19 -4.65
C LEU A 36 2.29 4.73 -3.24
N ASN A 37 1.18 4.32 -2.62
CA ASN A 37 0.84 4.75 -1.26
C ASN A 37 1.83 4.21 -0.21
N LEU A 38 2.27 2.96 -0.33
CA LEU A 38 3.30 2.40 0.56
C LEU A 38 4.62 3.17 0.44
N GLU A 39 5.01 3.55 -0.78
CA GLU A 39 6.21 4.34 -1.03
C GLU A 39 6.09 5.76 -0.45
N LEU A 40 4.96 6.44 -0.68
CA LEU A 40 4.70 7.76 -0.13
C LEU A 40 4.73 7.74 1.40
N ARG A 41 4.03 6.78 2.03
CA ARG A 41 4.01 6.65 3.49
C ARG A 41 5.41 6.45 4.08
N ALA A 42 6.26 5.67 3.41
CA ALA A 42 7.65 5.47 3.83
C ALA A 42 8.47 6.77 3.69
N ARG A 43 8.32 7.50 2.58
CA ARG A 43 9.02 8.77 2.34
C ARG A 43 8.59 9.87 3.30
N TYR A 44 7.29 10.03 3.55
CA TYR A 44 6.78 11.03 4.48
C TYR A 44 7.34 10.88 5.89
N ARG A 45 7.60 9.64 6.34
CA ARG A 45 8.29 9.41 7.62
C ARG A 45 9.71 9.99 7.65
N VAL A 46 10.45 9.88 6.54
CA VAL A 46 11.80 10.44 6.41
C VAL A 46 11.72 11.97 6.37
N PHE A 47 10.81 12.50 5.57
CA PHE A 47 10.63 13.95 5.43
C PHE A 47 10.15 14.62 6.73
N GLU A 48 9.27 13.98 7.50
CA GLU A 48 8.87 14.42 8.84
C GLU A 48 10.09 14.54 9.77
N PHE A 49 10.97 13.54 9.76
CA PHE A 49 12.18 13.55 10.57
C PHE A 49 13.15 14.66 10.13
N GLU A 50 13.42 14.79 8.83
CA GLU A 50 14.30 15.82 8.28
C GLU A 50 13.77 17.23 8.60
N ALA A 51 12.48 17.48 8.34
CA ALA A 51 11.86 18.77 8.65
C ALA A 51 11.94 19.10 10.15
N ALA A 52 11.78 18.12 11.04
CA ALA A 52 11.94 18.33 12.48
C ALA A 52 13.39 18.63 12.87
N GLN A 53 14.37 17.96 12.25
CA GLN A 53 15.80 18.25 12.48
C GLN A 53 16.20 19.64 12.00
N ASP A 54 15.61 20.12 10.90
CA ASP A 54 15.87 21.44 10.33
C ASP A 54 15.08 22.57 11.04
N GLY A 55 14.26 22.25 12.05
CA GLY A 55 13.48 23.23 12.81
C GLY A 55 12.19 23.69 12.11
N HIS A 56 11.76 22.99 11.06
CA HIS A 56 10.53 23.26 10.31
C HIS A 56 9.33 22.47 10.89
N GLU A 57 8.92 22.81 12.11
CA GLU A 57 7.88 22.08 12.87
C GLU A 57 6.52 21.97 12.16
N GLU A 58 6.09 23.03 11.48
CA GLU A 58 4.81 23.02 10.74
C GLU A 58 4.87 22.07 9.53
N THR A 59 6.00 22.05 8.82
CA THR A 59 6.26 21.13 7.71
C THR A 59 6.36 19.68 8.21
N ALA A 60 7.02 19.45 9.35
CA ALA A 60 7.07 18.12 9.98
C ALA A 60 5.66 17.61 10.34
N ARG A 61 4.82 18.50 10.89
CA ARG A 61 3.41 18.19 11.16
C ARG A 61 2.64 17.84 9.88
N LEU A 62 2.83 18.60 8.80
CA LEU A 62 2.21 18.30 7.51
C LEU A 62 2.62 16.91 6.99
N PHE A 63 3.91 16.56 7.04
CA PHE A 63 4.35 15.22 6.61
C PHE A 63 3.78 14.10 7.49
N ARG A 64 3.61 14.35 8.80
CA ARG A 64 2.92 13.41 9.68
C ARG A 64 1.47 13.20 9.27
N GLU A 65 0.73 14.27 9.02
CA GLU A 65 -0.68 14.21 8.59
C GLU A 65 -0.82 13.48 7.25
N LEU A 66 0.07 13.77 6.29
CA LEU A 66 0.11 13.07 5.01
C LEU A 66 0.42 11.57 5.18
N ARG A 67 1.31 11.20 6.12
CA ARG A 67 1.62 9.81 6.46
C ARG A 67 0.42 9.09 7.07
N GLU A 68 -0.33 9.76 7.92
CA GLU A 68 -1.57 9.22 8.54
C GLU A 68 -2.64 8.99 7.46
N SER A 69 -2.89 9.99 6.60
CA SER A 69 -3.81 9.86 5.45
C SER A 69 -3.41 8.74 4.48
N ALA A 70 -2.12 8.61 4.17
CA ALA A 70 -1.64 7.49 3.36
C ALA A 70 -1.89 6.13 4.04
N GLY A 71 -1.86 6.07 5.37
CA GLY A 71 -2.23 4.88 6.15
C GLY A 71 -3.69 4.48 5.93
N ASP A 72 -4.61 5.43 5.97
CA ASP A 72 -6.04 5.19 5.73
C ASP A 72 -6.30 4.76 4.28
N GLN A 73 -5.61 5.39 3.32
CA GLN A 73 -5.68 5.01 1.91
C GLN A 73 -5.17 3.58 1.67
N ILE A 74 -4.06 3.19 2.30
CA ILE A 74 -3.53 1.81 2.25
C ILE A 74 -4.55 0.82 2.80
N ALA A 75 -5.19 1.14 3.94
CA ALA A 75 -6.20 0.27 4.53
C ALA A 75 -7.40 0.08 3.58
N GLY A 76 -7.89 1.16 2.98
CA GLY A 76 -8.98 1.10 1.97
C GLY A 76 -8.60 0.28 0.74
N LEU A 77 -7.41 0.51 0.18
CA LEU A 77 -6.90 -0.23 -0.98
C LEU A 77 -6.70 -1.72 -0.67
N MET A 78 -6.18 -2.06 0.51
CA MET A 78 -6.04 -3.45 0.96
C MET A 78 -7.39 -4.14 1.16
N SER A 79 -8.41 -3.41 1.66
CA SER A 79 -9.77 -3.94 1.77
C SER A 79 -10.35 -4.27 0.39
N GLY A 80 -10.26 -3.33 -0.56
CA GLY A 80 -10.75 -3.53 -1.93
C GLY A 80 -10.01 -4.65 -2.67
N LEU A 81 -8.69 -4.78 -2.44
CA LEU A 81 -7.90 -5.88 -2.99
C LEU A 81 -8.36 -7.24 -2.46
N ARG A 82 -8.61 -7.36 -1.15
CA ARG A 82 -9.10 -8.60 -0.52
C ARG A 82 -10.48 -8.99 -1.02
N GLU A 83 -11.40 -8.02 -1.13
CA GLU A 83 -12.75 -8.25 -1.64
C GLU A 83 -12.71 -8.80 -3.05
N ARG A 84 -11.91 -8.20 -3.93
CA ARG A 84 -11.76 -8.64 -5.31
C ARG A 84 -11.14 -10.04 -5.44
N LEU A 85 -10.04 -10.29 -4.74
CA LEU A 85 -9.41 -11.62 -4.76
C LEU A 85 -10.36 -12.69 -4.21
N GLY A 86 -11.21 -12.34 -3.25
CA GLY A 86 -12.30 -13.21 -2.78
C GLY A 86 -13.35 -13.50 -3.85
N GLN A 87 -13.74 -12.48 -4.64
CA GLN A 87 -14.68 -12.65 -5.76
C GLN A 87 -14.12 -13.52 -6.89
N ASP A 88 -12.84 -13.37 -7.23
CA ASP A 88 -12.18 -14.18 -8.26
C ASP A 88 -12.09 -15.66 -7.86
N MET A 89 -11.82 -15.95 -6.58
CA MET A 89 -11.81 -17.33 -6.06
C MET A 89 -13.19 -17.98 -6.11
N THR A 90 -14.26 -17.25 -5.78
CA THR A 90 -15.64 -17.79 -5.85
C THR A 90 -16.17 -17.97 -7.27
N SER A 91 -15.66 -17.19 -8.23
CA SER A 91 -16.09 -17.29 -9.64
C SER A 91 -15.51 -18.53 -10.35
N THR A 92 -14.43 -19.10 -9.81
CA THR A 92 -13.74 -20.26 -10.38
C THR A 92 -14.37 -21.60 -9.96
N GLU A 93 -15.13 -21.64 -8.85
CA GLU A 93 -15.80 -22.86 -8.36
C GLU A 93 -17.21 -23.11 -8.95
N GLY A 94 -17.73 -22.19 -9.77
CA GLY A 94 -19.09 -22.24 -10.33
C GLY A 94 -19.25 -23.00 -11.66
N ILE A 95 -18.20 -23.65 -12.17
CA ILE A 95 -18.22 -24.39 -13.44
C ILE A 95 -17.67 -25.81 -13.21
N ALA A 96 -18.51 -26.67 -12.62
CA ALA A 96 -18.26 -28.12 -12.55
C ALA A 96 -19.57 -28.87 -12.79
#